data_AF-A0A5B9G543-F1
#
_entry.id   AF-A0A5B9G543-F1
#
_cell.length_a   1.000
_cell.length_b   1.000
_cell.length_c   1.000
_cell.angle_alpha   90.00
_cell.angle_beta   90.00
_cell.angle_gamma   90.00
#
_symmetry.space_group_name_H-M   'P 1'
#
loop_
_entity.id
_entity.type
_entity.pdbx_description
1 polymer ?
#
loop_
_entity_poly.entity_id
_entity_poly.type
_entity_poly.pdbx_seq_one_letter_code
_entity_poly.pdbx_strand_id
1 'polypeptide(L)'
;MKARARARQLQPGSTVRWDRIERDAFAGHPGVVYDAPGPTTSKEKKKMRRRDWFLTVPLFIIVAAAVGSPIWGFVAIAADGSRFATAARDSDPATTIPVAGAFFACALLVLLSLMIAWLVRGRPRAAGFEFGYSVITLILSIMAAFSISRRGEMGGVEGWDLWVLPAVACIIVGGLFAFVLSVIRLRHQAASTLSFENADLLESRTEKAKELSDTERAAIRADLDAAIADLEERGIICATTAERARRAPLGGLSLTLADGATTATP
;
A
#
# COMPACT_ATOMS: atom_id res chain seq x y z
N MET A 1 18.25 23.66 -7.46
CA MET A 1 19.27 24.34 -6.62
C MET A 1 20.02 23.25 -5.87
N LYS A 2 21.35 23.28 -5.84
CA LYS A 2 22.21 22.19 -5.34
C LYS A 2 22.13 22.04 -3.81
N ALA A 3 22.21 20.83 -3.29
CA ALA A 3 22.12 20.50 -1.85
C ALA A 3 23.14 21.27 -1.01
N ARG A 4 24.35 21.46 -1.55
CA ARG A 4 25.40 22.26 -0.91
C ARG A 4 25.01 23.73 -0.71
N ALA A 5 24.31 24.33 -1.68
CA ALA A 5 23.86 25.71 -1.56
C ALA A 5 22.83 25.88 -0.45
N ARG A 6 22.04 24.83 -0.19
CA ARG A 6 21.08 24.79 0.92
C ARG A 6 21.76 24.64 2.28
N ALA A 7 22.76 23.76 2.39
CA ALA A 7 23.54 23.58 3.62
C ALA A 7 24.16 24.91 4.10
N ARG A 8 24.66 25.72 3.17
CA ARG A 8 25.22 27.06 3.45
C ARG A 8 24.24 28.05 4.08
N GLN A 9 22.93 27.88 3.86
CA GLN A 9 21.90 28.76 4.42
C GLN A 9 21.54 28.44 5.87
N LEU A 10 21.93 27.27 6.39
CA LEU A 10 21.65 26.88 7.77
C LEU A 10 22.59 27.60 8.73
N GLN A 11 22.10 28.00 9.90
CA GLN A 11 22.90 28.66 10.93
C GLN A 11 23.33 27.66 12.01
N PRO A 12 24.46 27.90 12.71
CA PRO A 12 24.82 27.13 13.91
C PRO A 12 23.67 27.09 14.92
N GLY A 13 23.34 25.91 15.43
CA GLY A 13 22.21 25.68 16.34
C GLY A 13 20.85 25.47 15.67
N SER A 14 20.75 25.57 14.34
CA SER A 14 19.51 25.23 13.62
C SER A 14 19.36 23.72 13.41
N THR A 15 18.12 23.24 13.45
CA THR A 15 17.81 21.82 13.18
C THR A 15 17.94 21.52 11.69
N VAL A 16 18.74 20.50 11.35
CA VAL A 16 18.96 20.11 9.96
C VAL A 16 17.75 19.37 9.41
N ARG A 17 17.15 19.96 8.38
CA ARG A 17 16.05 19.35 7.63
C ARG A 17 16.57 18.48 6.48
N TRP A 18 16.93 17.23 6.81
CA TRP A 18 17.46 16.24 5.86
C TRP A 18 16.54 16.02 4.65
N ASP A 19 15.21 16.13 4.85
CA ASP A 19 14.20 16.06 3.78
C ASP A 19 14.40 17.13 2.70
N ARG A 20 14.84 18.33 3.08
CA ARG A 20 15.04 19.44 2.16
C ARG A 20 16.38 19.33 1.42
N ILE A 21 17.44 18.91 2.11
CA ILE A 21 18.76 18.73 1.52
C ILE A 21 18.71 17.66 0.43
N GLU A 22 18.06 16.53 0.73
CA GLU A 22 17.89 15.43 -0.23
C GLU A 22 17.02 15.85 -1.43
N ARG A 23 15.91 16.54 -1.19
CA ARG A 23 15.05 17.07 -2.25
C ARG A 23 15.78 18.04 -3.18
N ASP A 24 16.63 18.91 -2.64
CA ASP A 24 17.42 19.85 -3.42
C ASP A 24 18.50 19.12 -4.25
N ALA A 25 19.09 18.03 -3.72
CA ALA A 25 20.00 17.15 -4.47
C ALA A 25 19.30 16.50 -5.68
N PHE A 26 18.04 16.07 -5.50
CA PHE A 26 17.22 15.45 -6.55
C PHE A 26 16.34 16.44 -7.32
N ALA A 27 16.65 17.75 -7.31
CA ALA A 27 15.83 18.75 -7.99
C ALA A 27 15.67 18.51 -9.51
N GLY A 28 16.64 17.84 -10.15
CA GLY A 28 16.57 17.42 -11.56
C GLY A 28 15.78 16.12 -11.80
N HIS A 29 15.51 15.34 -10.75
CA HIS A 29 14.83 14.04 -10.83
C HIS A 29 13.78 13.92 -9.71
N PRO A 30 12.71 14.75 -9.75
CA PRO A 30 11.70 14.77 -8.70
C PRO A 30 11.02 13.41 -8.49
N GLY A 31 10.92 12.57 -9.52
CA GLY A 31 10.31 11.24 -9.42
C GLY A 31 11.02 10.29 -8.43
N VAL A 32 12.29 10.55 -8.09
CA VAL A 32 13.00 9.73 -7.08
C VAL A 32 12.54 10.05 -5.67
N VAL A 33 12.23 11.31 -5.33
CA VAL A 33 11.87 11.73 -3.96
C VAL A 33 10.35 11.88 -3.77
N TYR A 34 9.64 12.32 -4.81
CA TYR A 34 8.22 12.63 -4.79
C TYR A 34 7.30 11.49 -5.22
N ASP A 35 7.75 10.58 -6.10
CA ASP A 35 6.89 9.47 -6.57
C ASP A 35 7.04 8.19 -5.71
N ALA A 36 7.79 8.22 -4.60
CA ALA A 36 7.66 7.15 -3.60
C ALA A 36 6.24 7.27 -3.00
N PRO A 37 5.48 6.17 -2.85
CA PRO A 37 4.03 6.20 -2.68
C PRO A 37 3.59 6.80 -1.33
N GLY A 38 3.64 8.12 -1.21
CA GLY A 38 2.73 8.93 -0.40
C GLY A 38 1.53 9.36 -1.26
N PRO A 39 0.41 9.81 -0.65
CA PRO A 39 -0.86 10.01 -1.35
C PRO A 39 -0.70 10.92 -2.57
N THR A 40 -0.76 10.26 -3.72
CA THR A 40 -0.87 10.74 -5.10
C THR A 40 -1.06 12.25 -5.27
N THR A 41 0.01 12.96 -5.63
CA THR A 41 -0.09 14.25 -6.33
C THR A 41 0.75 14.31 -7.60
N SER A 42 1.05 13.17 -8.23
CA SER A 42 1.51 13.16 -9.62
C SER A 42 0.31 13.22 -10.56
N LYS A 43 -0.14 14.44 -10.86
CA LYS A 43 -1.05 14.74 -11.98
C LYS A 43 -0.25 14.75 -13.28
N GLU A 44 0.33 13.63 -13.69
CA GLU A 44 0.55 13.42 -15.12
C GLU A 44 -0.82 13.17 -15.75
N LYS A 45 -1.47 14.26 -16.19
CA LYS A 45 -2.63 14.19 -17.07
C LYS A 45 -2.17 13.63 -18.41
N LYS A 46 -1.97 12.31 -18.47
CA LYS A 46 -1.96 11.55 -19.71
C LYS A 46 -3.32 11.85 -20.35
N LYS A 47 -3.31 12.70 -21.38
CA LYS A 47 -4.50 13.14 -22.10
C LYS A 47 -5.11 11.90 -22.75
N MET A 48 -5.92 11.15 -22.00
CA MET A 48 -6.63 9.98 -22.50
C MET A 48 -7.42 10.43 -23.72
N ARG A 49 -7.15 9.82 -24.89
CA ARG A 49 -7.98 10.07 -26.07
C ARG A 49 -9.41 9.71 -25.69
N ARG A 50 -10.40 10.48 -26.14
CA ARG A 50 -11.83 10.25 -25.88
C ARG A 50 -12.24 8.77 -26.06
N ARG A 51 -11.62 8.07 -27.02
CA ARG A 51 -11.82 6.64 -27.29
C ARG A 51 -11.36 5.73 -26.15
N ASP A 52 -10.27 6.06 -25.47
CA ASP A 52 -9.75 5.30 -24.32
C ASP A 52 -10.61 5.55 -23.08
N TRP A 53 -11.22 6.74 -22.96
CA TRP A 53 -12.15 7.06 -21.86
C TRP A 53 -13.45 6.24 -21.93
N PHE A 54 -14.05 6.10 -23.11
CA PHE A 54 -15.26 5.28 -23.30
C PHE A 54 -15.04 3.79 -23.02
N LEU A 55 -13.81 3.29 -23.16
CA LEU A 55 -13.46 1.89 -22.84
C LEU A 55 -13.03 1.72 -21.37
N THR A 56 -12.36 2.71 -20.78
CA THR A 56 -11.82 2.60 -19.42
C THR A 56 -12.85 2.86 -18.33
N VAL A 57 -13.83 3.75 -18.55
CA VAL A 57 -14.92 3.99 -17.59
C VAL A 57 -15.76 2.74 -17.30
N PRO A 58 -16.31 2.02 -18.30
CA PRO A 58 -17.09 0.82 -18.02
C PRO A 58 -16.22 -0.29 -17.41
N LEU A 59 -14.97 -0.43 -17.86
CA LEU A 59 -14.04 -1.38 -17.26
C LEU A 59 -13.77 -1.05 -15.78
N PHE A 60 -13.58 0.23 -15.45
CA PHE A 60 -13.40 0.67 -14.07
C PHE A 60 -14.63 0.38 -13.21
N ILE A 61 -15.84 0.62 -13.73
CA ILE A 61 -17.09 0.30 -13.03
C ILE A 61 -17.21 -1.20 -12.79
N ILE A 62 -16.88 -2.03 -13.79
CA ILE A 62 -16.90 -3.49 -13.65
C ILE A 62 -15.89 -3.96 -12.60
N VAL A 63 -14.67 -3.42 -12.62
CA VAL A 63 -13.63 -3.74 -11.62
C VAL A 63 -14.06 -3.27 -10.23
N ALA A 64 -14.60 -2.07 -10.09
CA ALA A 64 -15.08 -1.54 -8.82
C ALA A 64 -16.26 -2.36 -8.28
N ALA A 65 -17.18 -2.79 -9.15
CA ALA A 65 -18.29 -3.66 -8.77
C ALA A 65 -17.80 -5.06 -8.35
N ALA A 66 -16.81 -5.61 -9.06
CA ALA A 66 -16.20 -6.90 -8.73
C ALA A 66 -15.42 -6.85 -7.40
N VAL A 67 -14.65 -5.79 -7.16
CA VAL A 67 -13.96 -5.55 -5.87
C VAL A 67 -14.96 -5.27 -4.76
N GLY A 68 -16.11 -4.65 -5.06
CA GLY A 68 -17.18 -4.45 -4.09
C GLY A 68 -18.03 -5.70 -3.83
N SER A 69 -17.85 -6.79 -4.58
CA SER A 69 -18.74 -7.96 -4.53
C SER A 69 -18.89 -8.59 -3.14
N PRO A 70 -17.87 -8.74 -2.27
CA PRO A 70 -18.09 -9.33 -0.95
C PRO A 70 -18.97 -8.44 -0.05
N ILE A 71 -18.97 -7.11 -0.26
CA ILE A 71 -19.87 -6.20 0.44
C ILE A 71 -21.31 -6.42 -0.02
N TRP A 72 -21.54 -6.50 -1.34
CA TRP A 72 -22.86 -6.75 -1.90
C TRP A 72 -23.41 -8.13 -1.51
N GLY A 73 -22.55 -9.16 -1.50
CA GLY A 73 -22.92 -10.51 -1.05
C GLY A 73 -23.33 -10.55 0.42
N PHE A 74 -22.58 -9.83 1.27
CA PHE A 74 -22.96 -9.70 2.68
C PHE A 74 -24.27 -8.91 2.87
N VAL A 75 -24.43 -7.79 2.17
CA VAL A 75 -25.67 -6.99 2.23
C VAL A 75 -26.89 -7.80 1.77
N ALA A 76 -26.74 -8.64 0.75
CA ALA A 76 -27.82 -9.49 0.26
C ALA A 76 -28.33 -10.49 1.32
N ILE A 77 -27.46 -10.96 2.23
CA ILE A 77 -27.82 -11.95 3.25
C ILE A 77 -28.10 -11.33 4.64
N ALA A 78 -27.67 -10.10 4.90
CA ALA A 78 -27.75 -9.41 6.21
C ALA A 78 -29.15 -8.89 6.62
N ALA A 79 -30.22 -9.46 6.05
CA ALA A 79 -31.56 -8.88 6.06
C ALA A 79 -32.32 -8.91 7.40
N ASP A 80 -31.94 -9.73 8.38
CA ASP A 80 -32.70 -9.84 9.63
C ASP A 80 -32.02 -9.10 10.79
N GLY A 81 -32.63 -7.99 11.22
CA GLY A 81 -32.32 -7.29 12.49
C GLY A 81 -31.04 -6.43 12.50
N SER A 82 -30.31 -6.34 11.40
CA SER A 82 -29.11 -5.50 11.30
C SER A 82 -29.44 -4.10 10.75
N ARG A 83 -28.64 -3.08 11.11
CA ARG A 83 -28.77 -1.70 10.61
C ARG A 83 -28.55 -1.57 9.08
N PHE A 84 -28.21 -2.67 8.41
CA PHE A 84 -27.98 -2.76 6.97
C PHE A 84 -29.11 -3.49 6.22
N ALA A 85 -30.22 -3.84 6.89
CA ALA A 85 -31.43 -4.36 6.27
C ALA A 85 -32.03 -3.32 5.31
N THR A 86 -31.54 -3.27 4.07
CA THR A 86 -31.79 -2.16 3.13
C THR A 86 -32.57 -2.55 1.88
N ALA A 87 -33.24 -3.71 1.81
CA ALA A 87 -34.09 -3.99 0.63
C ALA A 87 -35.39 -4.76 0.87
N ALA A 88 -35.47 -5.69 1.82
CA ALA A 88 -36.75 -6.33 2.13
C ALA A 88 -36.71 -6.92 3.54
N ARG A 89 -37.62 -6.42 4.39
CA ARG A 89 -37.83 -6.86 5.77
C ARG A 89 -38.30 -8.34 5.86
N ASP A 90 -38.64 -8.94 4.73
CA ASP A 90 -39.06 -10.33 4.54
C ASP A 90 -38.45 -10.92 3.26
N SER A 91 -37.12 -10.81 3.11
CA SER A 91 -36.46 -11.38 1.93
C SER A 91 -36.38 -12.90 2.03
N ASP A 92 -37.01 -13.59 1.06
CA ASP A 92 -37.04 -15.04 0.99
C ASP A 92 -35.62 -15.64 0.99
N PRO A 93 -35.26 -16.48 1.98
CA PRO A 93 -33.98 -17.19 2.02
C PRO A 93 -33.66 -17.94 0.72
N ALA A 94 -34.67 -18.49 0.03
CA ALA A 94 -34.46 -19.23 -1.22
C ALA A 94 -33.93 -18.35 -2.36
N THR A 95 -34.17 -17.03 -2.31
CA THR A 95 -33.68 -16.08 -3.31
C THR A 95 -32.38 -15.40 -2.88
N THR A 96 -32.24 -15.07 -1.60
CA THR A 96 -31.10 -14.32 -1.09
C THR A 96 -29.82 -15.16 -0.96
N ILE A 97 -29.95 -16.44 -0.61
CA ILE A 97 -28.81 -17.35 -0.47
C ILE A 97 -28.04 -17.53 -1.81
N PRO A 98 -28.70 -17.85 -2.94
CA PRO A 98 -28.02 -17.95 -4.24
C PRO A 98 -27.35 -16.65 -4.67
N VAL A 99 -28.02 -15.51 -4.45
CA VAL A 99 -27.48 -14.18 -4.81
C VAL A 99 -26.21 -13.89 -4.02
N ALA A 100 -26.22 -14.13 -2.70
CA ALA A 100 -25.04 -13.98 -1.87
C ALA A 100 -23.91 -14.90 -2.34
N GLY A 101 -24.20 -16.18 -2.57
CA GLY A 101 -23.24 -17.16 -3.07
C GLY A 101 -22.60 -16.74 -4.40
N ALA A 102 -23.37 -16.20 -5.34
CA ALA A 102 -22.86 -15.69 -6.62
C ALA A 102 -21.90 -14.50 -6.44
N PHE A 103 -22.21 -13.57 -5.53
CA PHE A 103 -21.31 -12.45 -5.22
C PHE A 103 -19.99 -12.91 -4.57
N PHE A 104 -20.03 -13.93 -3.72
CA PHE A 104 -18.83 -14.54 -3.16
C PHE A 104 -18.05 -15.36 -4.17
N ALA A 105 -18.70 -15.99 -5.16
CA ALA A 105 -18.01 -16.61 -6.29
C ALA A 105 -17.24 -15.57 -7.11
N CYS A 106 -17.84 -14.40 -7.37
CA CYS A 106 -17.13 -13.27 -7.98
C CYS A 106 -15.97 -12.77 -7.10
N ALA A 107 -16.18 -12.65 -5.78
CA ALA A 107 -15.14 -12.22 -4.85
C ALA A 107 -13.94 -13.18 -4.87
N LEU A 108 -14.21 -14.48 -4.95
CA LEU A 108 -13.20 -15.53 -5.04
C LEU A 108 -12.35 -15.37 -6.30
N LEU A 109 -12.98 -15.13 -7.45
CA LEU A 109 -12.26 -14.91 -8.71
C LEU A 109 -11.34 -13.68 -8.64
N VAL A 110 -11.81 -12.59 -8.02
CA VAL A 110 -10.99 -11.40 -7.78
C VAL A 110 -9.82 -11.73 -6.85
N LEU A 111 -10.07 -12.44 -5.76
CA LEU A 111 -9.06 -12.80 -4.77
C LEU A 111 -7.99 -13.73 -5.36
N LEU A 112 -8.39 -14.71 -6.17
CA LEU A 112 -7.48 -15.55 -6.93
C LEU A 112 -6.67 -14.75 -7.95
N SER A 113 -7.31 -13.82 -8.67
CA SER A 113 -6.63 -12.95 -9.64
C SER A 113 -5.58 -12.07 -8.96
N LEU A 114 -5.88 -11.51 -7.79
CA LEU A 114 -4.94 -10.74 -6.98
C LEU A 114 -3.78 -11.62 -6.49
N MET A 115 -4.07 -12.82 -6.01
CA MET A 115 -3.04 -13.77 -5.56
C MET A 115 -2.10 -14.18 -6.72
N ILE A 116 -2.66 -14.48 -7.90
CA ILE A 116 -1.88 -14.81 -9.10
C ILE A 116 -1.06 -13.61 -9.56
N ALA A 117 -1.67 -12.42 -9.65
CA ALA A 117 -0.97 -11.20 -10.05
C ALA A 117 0.18 -10.88 -9.08
N TRP A 118 -0.04 -11.04 -7.78
CA TRP A 118 0.99 -10.88 -6.76
C TRP A 118 2.13 -11.88 -6.93
N LEU A 119 1.81 -13.15 -7.24
CA LEU A 119 2.83 -14.20 -7.48
C LEU A 119 3.64 -13.93 -8.76
N VAL A 120 2.97 -13.59 -9.86
CA VAL A 120 3.60 -13.35 -11.17
C VAL A 120 4.44 -12.07 -11.19
N ARG A 121 4.02 -11.03 -10.47
CA ARG A 121 4.79 -9.77 -10.36
C ARG A 121 6.01 -9.87 -9.45
N GLY A 122 6.39 -11.08 -9.02
CA GLY A 122 7.58 -11.29 -8.20
C GLY A 122 7.38 -10.93 -6.73
N ARG A 123 6.14 -11.02 -6.21
CA ARG A 123 5.77 -10.67 -4.82
C ARG A 123 6.07 -9.20 -4.49
N PRO A 124 5.51 -8.25 -5.24
CA PRO A 124 5.72 -6.84 -4.94
C PRO A 124 5.29 -6.57 -3.49
N ARG A 125 6.10 -5.81 -2.74
CA ARG A 125 5.85 -5.49 -1.32
C ARG A 125 4.65 -4.57 -1.08
N ALA A 126 3.96 -4.15 -2.14
CA ALA A 126 2.65 -3.51 -2.08
C ALA A 126 1.65 -4.49 -1.44
N ALA A 127 1.64 -4.51 -0.10
CA ALA A 127 0.85 -5.39 0.75
C ALA A 127 -0.24 -4.60 1.49
N GLY A 128 -0.57 -3.40 1.03
CA GLY A 128 -1.61 -2.56 1.64
C GLY A 128 -3.00 -2.97 1.15
N PHE A 129 -3.21 -2.87 -0.16
CA PHE A 129 -4.51 -3.12 -0.79
C PHE A 129 -4.86 -4.61 -0.80
N GLU A 130 -3.93 -5.47 -1.24
CA GLU A 130 -4.10 -6.92 -1.33
C GLU A 130 -4.39 -7.52 0.04
N PHE A 131 -3.65 -7.07 1.06
CA PHE A 131 -3.89 -7.47 2.45
C PHE A 131 -5.25 -6.97 2.94
N GLY A 132 -5.54 -5.67 2.80
CA GLY A 132 -6.81 -5.09 3.25
C GLY A 132 -8.01 -5.76 2.61
N TYR A 133 -7.95 -5.99 1.29
CA TYR A 133 -8.98 -6.71 0.55
C TYR A 133 -9.12 -8.16 1.02
N SER A 134 -8.02 -8.90 1.21
CA SER A 134 -8.05 -10.28 1.68
C SER A 134 -8.65 -10.40 3.09
N VAL A 135 -8.34 -9.46 3.99
CA VAL A 135 -8.86 -9.43 5.37
C VAL A 135 -10.34 -9.06 5.38
N ILE A 136 -10.76 -8.03 4.66
CA ILE A 136 -12.17 -7.64 4.57
C ILE A 136 -13.00 -8.78 3.95
N THR A 137 -12.51 -9.36 2.85
CA THR A 137 -13.18 -10.48 2.19
C THR A 137 -13.28 -11.67 3.12
N LEU A 138 -12.23 -12.00 3.87
CA LEU A 138 -12.23 -13.06 4.88
C LEU A 138 -13.32 -12.83 5.94
N ILE A 139 -13.35 -11.64 6.54
CA ILE A 139 -14.33 -11.30 7.60
C ILE A 139 -15.76 -11.40 7.05
N LEU A 140 -16.03 -10.78 5.90
CA LEU A 140 -17.36 -10.81 5.28
C LEU A 140 -17.77 -12.22 4.86
N SER A 141 -16.82 -13.05 4.41
CA SER A 141 -17.09 -14.44 4.04
C SER A 141 -17.41 -15.30 5.25
N ILE A 142 -16.72 -15.11 6.39
CA ILE A 142 -17.05 -15.79 7.66
C ILE A 142 -18.48 -15.44 8.08
N MET A 143 -18.81 -14.15 8.10
CA MET A 143 -20.13 -13.69 8.49
C MET A 143 -21.21 -14.21 7.53
N ALA A 144 -20.96 -14.14 6.22
CA ALA A 144 -21.89 -14.63 5.22
C ALA A 144 -22.08 -16.14 5.27
N ALA A 145 -21.01 -16.93 5.42
CA ALA A 145 -21.12 -18.38 5.57
C ALA A 145 -21.99 -18.74 6.78
N PHE A 146 -21.76 -18.10 7.94
CA PHE A 146 -22.59 -18.30 9.13
C PHE A 146 -24.06 -17.91 8.88
N SER A 147 -24.31 -16.76 8.23
CA SER A 147 -25.67 -16.32 7.90
C SER A 147 -26.38 -17.24 6.91
N ILE A 148 -25.69 -17.71 5.86
CA ILE A 148 -26.26 -18.62 4.87
C ILE A 148 -26.57 -19.97 5.51
N SER A 149 -25.64 -20.57 6.26
CA SER A 149 -25.88 -21.85 6.95
C SER A 149 -27.09 -21.77 7.88
N ARG A 150 -27.12 -20.75 8.74
CA ARG A 150 -28.21 -20.56 9.70
C ARG A 150 -29.57 -20.37 9.00
N ARG A 151 -29.63 -19.56 7.94
CA ARG A 151 -30.89 -19.30 7.21
C ARG A 151 -31.29 -20.47 6.32
N GLY A 152 -30.33 -21.20 5.76
CA GLY A 152 -30.58 -22.40 4.97
C GLY A 152 -31.20 -23.52 5.82
N GLU A 153 -30.64 -23.77 7.00
CA GLU A 153 -31.16 -24.76 7.95
C GLU A 153 -32.52 -24.36 8.53
N MET A 154 -32.65 -23.13 9.05
CA MET A 154 -33.90 -22.66 9.68
C MET A 154 -35.03 -22.44 8.67
N GLY A 155 -34.69 -22.05 7.44
CA GLY A 155 -35.63 -21.78 6.36
C GLY A 155 -35.95 -23.01 5.49
N GLY A 156 -35.29 -24.15 5.71
CA GLY A 156 -35.51 -25.38 4.93
C GLY A 156 -35.19 -25.24 3.44
N VAL A 157 -34.20 -24.42 3.08
CA VAL A 157 -33.87 -24.12 1.68
C VAL A 157 -33.04 -25.26 1.08
N GLU A 158 -33.60 -26.06 0.18
CA GLU A 158 -32.82 -27.12 -0.48
C GLU A 158 -31.61 -26.55 -1.27
N GLY A 159 -30.46 -27.22 -1.19
CA GLY A 159 -29.24 -26.84 -1.90
C GLY A 159 -28.50 -25.61 -1.34
N TRP A 160 -28.83 -25.17 -0.12
CA TRP A 160 -28.13 -24.06 0.54
C TRP A 160 -26.63 -24.31 0.74
N ASP A 161 -26.25 -25.57 0.91
CA ASP A 161 -24.89 -26.07 1.09
C ASP A 161 -23.99 -25.75 -0.12
N LEU A 162 -24.51 -25.91 -1.34
CA LEU A 162 -23.81 -25.55 -2.58
C LEU A 162 -23.49 -24.06 -2.64
N TRP A 163 -24.38 -23.21 -2.15
CA TRP A 163 -24.23 -21.75 -2.18
C TRP A 163 -23.34 -21.20 -1.06
N VAL A 164 -23.08 -22.00 -0.01
CA VAL A 164 -22.08 -21.68 1.02
C VAL A 164 -20.65 -21.90 0.51
N LEU A 165 -20.44 -22.84 -0.41
CA LEU A 165 -19.10 -23.22 -0.88
C LEU A 165 -18.24 -22.02 -1.36
N PRO A 166 -18.75 -21.04 -2.13
CA PRO A 166 -17.94 -19.90 -2.54
C PRO A 166 -17.49 -19.03 -1.36
N ALA A 167 -18.34 -18.85 -0.35
CA ALA A 167 -17.97 -18.12 0.86
C ALA A 167 -16.89 -18.88 1.65
N VAL A 168 -17.04 -20.20 1.82
CA VAL A 168 -16.01 -21.03 2.49
C VAL A 168 -14.69 -21.03 1.72
N ALA A 169 -14.73 -21.11 0.39
CA ALA A 169 -13.54 -20.99 -0.44
C ALA A 169 -12.84 -19.63 -0.25
N CYS A 170 -13.61 -18.53 -0.17
CA CYS A 170 -13.07 -17.21 0.16
C CYS A 170 -12.41 -17.17 1.55
N ILE A 171 -12.97 -17.86 2.54
CA ILE A 171 -12.36 -17.97 3.88
C ILE A 171 -10.99 -18.65 3.79
N ILE A 172 -10.91 -19.79 3.10
CA ILE A 172 -9.68 -20.57 2.98
C ILE A 172 -8.62 -19.79 2.20
N VAL A 173 -8.96 -19.31 1.00
CA VAL A 173 -8.00 -18.63 0.12
C VAL A 173 -7.63 -17.25 0.68
N GLY A 174 -8.63 -16.49 1.16
CA GLY A 174 -8.40 -15.17 1.78
C GLY A 174 -7.59 -15.29 3.06
N GLY A 175 -7.88 -16.27 3.91
CA GLY A 175 -7.13 -16.54 5.13
C GLY A 175 -5.69 -16.95 4.84
N LEU A 176 -5.46 -17.86 3.90
CA LEU A 176 -4.11 -18.26 3.49
C LEU A 176 -3.33 -17.09 2.91
N PHE A 177 -3.95 -16.29 2.03
CA PHE A 177 -3.28 -15.17 1.40
C PHE A 177 -2.94 -14.07 2.42
N ALA A 178 -3.88 -13.71 3.30
CA ALA A 178 -3.66 -12.77 4.39
C ALA A 178 -2.56 -13.26 5.36
N PHE A 179 -2.54 -14.55 5.68
CA PHE A 179 -1.51 -15.16 6.53
C PHE A 179 -0.12 -15.04 5.90
N VAL A 180 0.02 -15.44 4.63
CA VAL A 180 1.30 -15.33 3.89
C VAL A 180 1.78 -13.88 3.85
N LEU A 181 0.90 -12.93 3.52
CA LEU A 181 1.23 -11.50 3.52
C LEU A 181 1.64 -11.02 4.92
N SER A 182 0.98 -11.48 5.98
CA SER A 182 1.33 -11.13 7.37
C SER A 182 2.72 -11.63 7.77
N VAL A 183 3.04 -12.89 7.44
CA VAL A 183 4.36 -13.47 7.74
C VAL A 183 5.47 -12.70 7.03
N ILE A 184 5.25 -12.33 5.76
CA ILE A 184 6.21 -11.52 5.00
C ILE A 184 6.38 -10.13 5.64
N ARG A 185 5.26 -9.51 6.06
CA ARG A 185 5.28 -8.21 6.75
C ARG A 185 6.07 -8.25 8.06
N LEU A 186 5.81 -9.25 8.91
CA LEU A 186 6.48 -9.41 10.20
C LEU A 186 7.98 -9.66 10.03
N ARG A 187 8.37 -10.45 9.02
CA ARG A 187 9.79 -10.66 8.67
C ARG A 187 10.50 -9.37 8.27
N HIS A 188 9.82 -8.50 7.53
CA HIS A 188 10.38 -7.20 7.16
C HIS A 188 10.52 -6.26 8.36
N GLN A 189 9.51 -6.20 9.23
CA GLN A 189 9.56 -5.40 10.45
C GLN A 189 10.68 -5.85 11.40
N ALA A 190 10.91 -7.16 11.53
CA ALA A 190 11.98 -7.68 12.37
C ALA A 190 13.40 -7.35 11.83
N ALA A 191 13.52 -7.06 10.54
CA ALA A 191 14.81 -6.80 9.88
C ALA A 191 15.16 -5.30 9.78
N SER A 192 14.21 -4.38 9.98
CA SER A 192 14.45 -2.93 9.83
C SER A 192 14.15 -2.14 11.09
N THR A 193 15.06 -1.22 11.47
CA THR A 193 14.79 -0.20 12.51
C THR A 193 13.84 0.90 12.04
N LEU A 194 13.53 0.94 10.74
CA LEU A 194 12.57 1.86 10.14
C LEU A 194 11.15 1.31 10.26
N SER A 195 10.18 2.21 10.43
CA SER A 195 8.75 1.87 10.23
C SER A 195 8.54 1.25 8.85
N PHE A 196 7.61 0.31 8.73
CA PHE A 196 7.30 -0.40 7.49
C PHE A 196 7.03 0.55 6.32
N GLU A 197 6.27 1.63 6.56
CA GLU A 197 5.99 2.66 5.55
C GLU A 197 7.28 3.35 5.08
N ASN A 198 8.19 3.66 6.00
CA ASN A 198 9.48 4.26 5.66
C ASN A 198 10.42 3.27 4.96
N ALA A 199 10.34 1.97 5.28
CA ALA A 199 11.13 0.93 4.62
C ALA A 199 10.69 0.72 3.16
N ASP A 200 9.37 0.62 2.90
CA ASP A 200 8.81 0.53 1.54
C ASP A 200 9.15 1.79 0.72
N LEU A 201 9.02 2.97 1.33
CA LEU A 201 9.42 4.22 0.69
C LEU A 201 10.92 4.25 0.38
N LEU A 202 11.78 3.84 1.32
CA LEU A 202 13.23 3.79 1.14
C LEU A 202 13.62 2.90 -0.05
N GLU A 203 13.04 1.71 -0.13
CA GLU A 203 13.29 0.75 -1.20
C GLU A 203 12.81 1.28 -2.55
N SER A 204 11.59 1.82 -2.62
CA SER A 204 11.06 2.44 -3.84
C SER A 204 11.95 3.60 -4.33
N ARG A 205 12.44 4.44 -3.40
CA ARG A 205 13.36 5.53 -3.75
C ARG A 205 14.71 5.04 -4.23
N THR A 206 15.26 4.00 -3.60
CA THR A 206 16.55 3.42 -4.01
C THR A 206 16.47 2.70 -5.34
N GLU A 207 15.36 2.03 -5.64
CA GLU A 207 15.12 1.42 -6.96
C GLU A 207 15.06 2.49 -8.05
N LYS A 208 14.27 3.56 -7.87
CA LYS A 208 14.22 4.68 -8.81
C LYS A 208 15.55 5.39 -8.96
N ALA A 209 16.30 5.51 -7.86
CA ALA A 209 17.64 6.06 -7.93
C ALA A 209 18.57 5.19 -8.78
N LYS A 210 18.40 3.86 -8.84
CA LYS A 210 19.17 2.96 -9.72
C LYS A 210 18.82 3.09 -11.20
N GLU A 211 17.65 3.64 -11.54
CA GLU A 211 17.28 3.93 -12.93
C GLU A 211 18.06 5.12 -13.51
N LEU A 212 18.66 5.96 -12.66
CA LEU A 212 19.55 7.03 -13.07
C LEU A 212 20.88 6.49 -13.61
N SER A 213 21.48 7.23 -14.53
CA SER A 213 22.82 6.89 -15.03
C SER A 213 23.86 6.95 -13.93
N ASP A 214 24.92 6.14 -14.05
CA ASP A 214 26.01 6.09 -13.05
C ASP A 214 26.64 7.47 -12.80
N THR A 215 26.74 8.29 -13.86
CA THR A 215 27.28 9.65 -13.81
C THR A 215 26.38 10.59 -13.01
N GLU A 216 25.06 10.51 -13.20
CA GLU A 216 24.09 11.30 -12.42
C GLU A 216 24.07 10.87 -10.96
N ARG A 217 24.09 9.56 -10.69
CA ARG A 217 24.17 9.02 -9.32
C ARG A 217 25.41 9.49 -8.59
N ALA A 218 26.57 9.44 -9.25
CA ALA A 218 27.83 9.92 -8.68
C ALA A 218 27.81 11.44 -8.43
N ALA A 219 27.25 12.22 -9.34
CA ALA A 219 27.14 13.67 -9.18
C ALA A 219 26.22 14.07 -8.00
N ILE A 220 25.06 13.41 -7.87
CA ILE A 220 24.13 13.62 -6.74
C ILE A 220 24.80 13.23 -5.43
N ARG A 221 25.50 12.08 -5.42
CA ARG A 221 26.22 11.61 -4.24
C ARG A 221 27.31 12.59 -3.81
N ALA A 222 28.10 13.09 -4.75
CA ALA A 222 29.14 14.08 -4.47
C ALA A 222 28.57 15.40 -3.94
N ASP A 223 27.41 15.86 -4.44
CA ASP A 223 26.75 17.08 -3.95
C ASP A 223 26.21 16.88 -2.52
N LEU A 224 25.65 15.71 -2.21
CA LEU A 224 25.23 15.35 -0.86
C LEU A 224 26.41 15.24 0.11
N ASP A 225 27.49 14.57 -0.28
CA ASP A 225 28.69 14.43 0.56
C ASP A 225 29.34 15.78 0.84
N ALA A 226 29.38 16.68 -0.16
CA ALA A 226 29.86 18.05 0.01
C ALA A 226 28.95 18.89 0.92
N ALA A 227 27.63 18.68 0.87
CA ALA A 227 26.69 19.33 1.78
C ALA A 227 26.87 18.82 3.23
N ILE A 228 27.07 17.51 3.43
CA ILE A 228 27.31 16.92 4.74
C ILE A 228 28.62 17.43 5.33
N ALA A 229 29.69 17.49 4.53
CA ALA A 229 30.98 18.04 4.97
C ALA A 229 30.89 19.52 5.40
N ASP A 230 30.15 20.35 4.66
CA ASP A 230 29.92 21.77 5.03
C ASP A 230 29.19 21.89 6.38
N LEU A 231 28.21 21.02 6.65
CA LEU A 231 27.49 21.01 7.93
C LEU A 231 28.36 20.55 9.10
N GLU A 232 29.24 19.56 8.87
CA GLU A 232 30.17 19.03 9.87
C GLU A 232 31.25 20.07 10.22
N GLU A 233 31.89 20.68 9.21
CA GLU A 233 32.94 21.69 9.39
C GLU A 233 32.44 22.91 10.18
N ARG A 234 31.15 23.26 9.98
CA ARG A 234 30.50 24.39 10.66
C ARG A 234 29.91 24.02 12.02
N GLY A 235 30.08 22.78 12.47
CA GLY A 235 29.59 22.29 13.77
C GLY A 235 28.07 22.24 13.88
N ILE A 236 27.34 22.23 12.77
CA ILE A 236 25.87 22.13 12.77
C ILE A 236 25.45 20.69 13.08
N ILE A 237 26.26 19.71 12.66
CA ILE A 237 26.09 18.29 12.96
C ILE A 237 27.39 17.73 13.55
N CYS A 238 27.28 16.73 14.42
CA CYS A 238 28.44 16.01 14.94
C CYS A 238 28.96 14.96 13.94
N ALA A 239 30.23 14.56 14.11
CA ALA A 239 30.89 13.58 13.24
C ALA A 239 30.13 12.25 13.12
N THR A 240 29.50 11.78 14.22
CA THR A 240 28.70 10.54 14.20
C THR A 240 27.45 10.66 13.33
N THR A 241 26.81 11.84 13.30
CA THR A 241 25.67 12.13 12.43
C THR A 241 26.11 12.28 10.99
N ALA A 242 27.24 12.93 10.74
CA ALA A 242 27.83 13.06 9.41
C ALA A 242 28.19 11.68 8.82
N GLU A 243 28.78 10.79 9.61
CA GLU A 243 29.12 9.43 9.18
C GLU A 243 27.86 8.60 8.86
N ARG A 244 26.83 8.69 9.71
CA ARG A 244 25.53 8.07 9.42
C ARG A 244 24.91 8.61 8.12
N ALA A 245 24.96 9.92 7.91
CA ALA A 245 24.44 10.57 6.71
C ALA A 245 25.17 10.11 5.44
N ARG A 246 26.50 9.98 5.50
CA ARG A 246 27.31 9.44 4.39
C ARG A 246 27.01 7.97 4.13
N ARG A 247 26.68 7.16 5.14
CA ARG A 247 26.32 5.74 4.92
C ARG A 247 24.89 5.53 4.43
N ALA A 248 24.03 6.55 4.51
CA ALA A 248 22.66 6.44 4.04
C ALA A 248 22.61 6.17 2.53
N PRO A 249 21.73 5.28 2.05
CA PRO A 249 21.53 5.06 0.63
C PRO A 249 20.91 6.30 -0.04
N LEU A 250 21.18 6.49 -1.34
CA LEU A 250 20.61 7.58 -2.15
C LEU A 250 19.08 7.54 -2.13
N GLY A 251 18.43 8.64 -1.74
CA GLY A 251 16.97 8.73 -1.58
C GLY A 251 16.46 8.35 -0.18
N GLY A 252 17.36 7.90 0.71
CA GLY A 252 17.06 7.45 2.06
C GLY A 252 17.58 8.33 3.19
N LEU A 253 18.21 9.48 2.89
CA LEU A 253 18.84 10.34 3.88
C LEU A 253 17.81 10.83 4.90
N SER A 254 16.66 11.29 4.42
CA SER A 254 15.56 11.79 5.24
C SER A 254 14.91 10.69 6.09
N LEU A 255 14.85 9.46 5.58
CA LEU A 255 14.18 8.34 6.25
C LEU A 255 15.06 7.73 7.35
N THR A 256 16.38 7.68 7.13
CA THR A 256 17.33 7.08 8.07
C THR A 256 17.78 8.02 9.20
N LEU A 257 17.63 9.34 9.01
CA LEU A 257 18.03 10.36 10.00
C LEU A 257 16.86 11.04 10.70
N ALA A 258 15.62 10.96 10.18
CA ALA A 258 14.45 11.53 10.85
C ALA A 258 14.11 10.83 12.18
N ASP A 259 14.38 9.54 12.33
CA ASP A 259 14.17 8.78 13.57
C ASP A 259 15.23 9.09 14.65
N GLY A 260 16.22 9.96 14.36
CA GLY A 260 17.25 10.38 15.30
C GLY A 260 17.38 11.89 15.33
N ALA A 261 16.43 12.59 15.96
CA ALA A 261 16.53 14.02 16.24
C ALA A 261 17.84 14.32 16.98
N THR A 262 18.82 14.83 16.25
CA THR A 262 20.19 15.10 16.72
C THR A 262 20.34 16.60 16.82
N THR A 263 19.93 17.16 17.96
CA THR A 263 20.46 18.43 18.42
C THR A 263 21.89 18.17 18.90
N ALA A 264 22.86 18.93 18.39
CA ALA A 264 24.16 19.03 19.04
C ALA A 264 23.92 19.65 20.43
N THR A 265 24.07 18.85 21.48
CA THR A 265 24.18 19.39 22.84
C THR A 265 25.52 20.13 22.90
N PRO A 266 25.54 21.39 23.40
CA PRO A 266 26.75 22.20 23.49
C PRO A 266 27.84 21.56 24.35
#